data_AF-A0AAJ6QPL1-F1
#
_entry.id   AF-A0AAJ6QPL1-F1
#
_cell.length_a   1.000
_cell.length_b   1.000
_cell.length_c   1.000
_cell.angle_alpha   90.00
_cell.angle_beta   90.00
_cell.angle_gamma   90.00
#
_symmetry.space_group_name_H-M   'P 1'
#
loop_
_entity.id
_entity.type
_entity.pdbx_description
1 polymer ?
#
loop_
_entity_poly.entity_id
_entity_poly.type
_entity_poly.pdbx_seq_one_letter_code
_entity_poly.pdbx_strand_id
1 'polypeptide(L)'
;MIQAFKVQYRDLMLRWLVSKMDDCRSASELANTINVLEAIRWVIHAWDKVPEQTIACCFRKCGIIGTDGGERDPTEDVFSDDLLHLCARTGVADPCFMEDVERFRSASADEPCPQSADITVDEEEDAYVENPPREPPSASEALDAVETLKLFALTSSALFSGARGALLDYEKQIQDFVIQEMLRAKRQSTLNSFFCRAQR
;
A
#
# COMPACT_ATOMS: atom_id res chain seq x y z
N MET A 1 -13.10 -9.40 5.61
CA MET A 1 -13.45 -10.48 4.67
C MET A 1 -12.45 -10.56 3.53
N ILE A 2 -12.40 -9.61 2.59
CA ILE A 2 -11.50 -9.68 1.41
C ILE A 2 -10.03 -9.83 1.82
N GLN A 3 -9.58 -9.08 2.82
CA GLN A 3 -8.20 -9.17 3.31
C GLN A 3 -7.88 -10.52 3.98
N ALA A 4 -8.75 -10.99 4.88
CA ALA A 4 -8.58 -12.31 5.50
C ALA A 4 -8.50 -13.43 4.45
N PHE A 5 -9.36 -13.38 3.43
CA PHE A 5 -9.27 -14.30 2.29
C PHE A 5 -7.92 -14.20 1.55
N LYS A 6 -7.48 -12.98 1.19
CA LYS A 6 -6.20 -12.75 0.51
C LYS A 6 -5.02 -13.30 1.30
N VAL A 7 -5.02 -13.12 2.62
CA VAL A 7 -3.98 -13.62 3.52
C VAL A 7 -3.93 -15.15 3.48
N GLN A 8 -5.08 -15.81 3.66
CA GLN A 8 -5.16 -17.28 3.63
C GLN A 8 -4.76 -17.87 2.27
N TYR A 9 -5.18 -17.22 1.18
CA TYR A 9 -4.80 -17.64 -0.18
C TYR A 9 -3.29 -17.57 -0.41
N ARG A 10 -2.68 -16.44 -0.03
CA ARG A 10 -1.23 -16.22 -0.18
C ARG A 10 -0.42 -17.18 0.67
N ASP A 11 -0.86 -17.43 1.90
CA ASP A 11 -0.23 -18.39 2.80
C ASP A 11 -0.19 -19.81 2.18
N LEU A 12 -1.30 -20.27 1.59
CA LEU A 12 -1.36 -21.53 0.86
C LEU A 12 -0.42 -21.56 -0.35
N MET A 13 -0.47 -20.51 -1.17
CA MET A 13 0.38 -20.38 -2.36
C MET A 13 1.87 -20.40 -2.01
N LEU A 14 2.28 -19.65 -1.00
CA LEU A 14 3.67 -19.55 -0.59
C LEU A 14 4.18 -20.86 0.03
N ARG A 15 3.36 -21.56 0.83
CA ARG A 15 3.75 -22.88 1.36
C ARG A 15 3.93 -23.89 0.24
N TRP A 16 3.04 -23.86 -0.74
CA TRP A 16 3.16 -24.69 -1.93
C TRP A 16 4.43 -24.36 -2.72
N LEU A 17 4.72 -23.06 -2.93
CA LEU A 17 5.90 -22.59 -3.62
C LEU A 17 7.18 -23.10 -2.95
N VAL A 18 7.26 -22.98 -1.62
CA VAL A 18 8.40 -23.48 -0.83
C VAL A 18 8.52 -25.00 -0.91
N SER A 19 7.40 -25.73 -0.87
CA SER A 19 7.41 -27.19 -1.02
C SER A 19 7.87 -27.67 -2.40
N LYS A 20 7.77 -26.82 -3.43
CA LYS A 20 8.12 -27.15 -4.82
C LYS A 20 9.47 -26.55 -5.26
N MET A 21 10.04 -25.70 -4.43
CA MET A 21 11.30 -25.00 -4.71
C MET A 21 12.47 -25.97 -4.85
N ASP A 22 12.51 -27.04 -4.06
CA ASP A 22 13.57 -28.05 -4.11
C ASP A 22 13.51 -28.91 -5.39
N ASP A 23 12.34 -28.99 -6.04
CA ASP A 23 12.10 -29.78 -7.25
C ASP A 23 12.47 -29.02 -8.55
N CYS A 24 12.69 -27.69 -8.48
CA CYS A 24 12.86 -26.82 -9.64
C CYS A 24 14.27 -26.23 -9.70
N ARG A 25 14.82 -26.05 -10.90
CA ARG A 25 16.17 -25.49 -11.09
C ARG A 25 16.17 -23.96 -11.15
N SER A 26 15.02 -23.35 -11.37
CA SER A 26 14.87 -21.89 -11.47
C SER A 26 13.49 -21.41 -11.02
N ALA A 27 13.42 -20.14 -10.63
CA ALA A 27 12.16 -19.48 -10.26
C ALA A 27 11.16 -19.44 -11.43
N SER A 28 11.63 -19.32 -12.68
CA SER A 28 10.79 -19.33 -13.87
C SER A 28 10.14 -20.71 -14.10
N GLU A 29 10.92 -21.78 -13.94
CA GLU A 29 10.40 -23.15 -13.99
C GLU A 29 9.33 -23.38 -12.92
N LEU A 30 9.61 -22.95 -11.69
CA LEU A 30 8.66 -23.03 -10.57
C LEU A 30 7.37 -22.25 -10.84
N ALA A 31 7.45 -21.01 -11.36
CA ALA A 31 6.28 -20.22 -11.70
C ALA A 31 5.40 -20.90 -12.76
N ASN A 32 6.00 -21.59 -13.73
CA ASN A 32 5.29 -22.32 -14.77
C ASN A 32 4.61 -23.61 -14.28
N THR A 33 4.97 -24.10 -13.09
CA THR A 33 4.29 -25.26 -12.49
C THR A 33 2.94 -24.92 -11.85
N ILE A 34 2.70 -23.63 -11.56
CA ILE A 34 1.42 -23.16 -11.02
C ILE A 34 0.38 -23.24 -12.14
N ASN A 35 -0.65 -24.05 -11.91
CA ASN A 35 -1.76 -24.21 -12.84
C ASN A 35 -3.07 -23.68 -12.24
N VAL A 36 -4.08 -23.50 -13.09
CA VAL A 36 -5.39 -22.97 -12.68
C VAL A 36 -6.09 -23.89 -11.66
N LEU A 37 -5.88 -25.20 -11.74
CA LEU A 37 -6.48 -26.15 -10.78
C LEU A 37 -5.92 -25.94 -9.37
N GLU A 38 -4.62 -25.73 -9.22
CA GLU A 38 -4.00 -25.39 -7.93
C GLU A 38 -4.54 -24.06 -7.39
N ALA A 39 -4.64 -23.03 -8.25
CA ALA A 39 -5.22 -21.76 -7.85
C ALA A 39 -6.67 -21.89 -7.35
N ILE A 40 -7.53 -22.65 -8.05
CA ILE A 40 -8.91 -22.91 -7.63
C ILE A 40 -8.94 -23.66 -6.29
N ARG A 41 -8.06 -24.66 -6.10
CA ARG A 41 -7.95 -25.38 -4.82
C ARG A 41 -7.60 -24.41 -3.70
N TRP A 42 -6.65 -23.50 -3.91
CA TRP A 42 -6.30 -22.49 -2.91
C TRP A 42 -7.44 -21.54 -2.61
N VAL A 43 -8.25 -21.14 -3.61
CA VAL A 43 -9.45 -20.31 -3.38
C VAL A 43 -10.41 -21.01 -2.43
N ILE A 44 -10.73 -22.27 -2.68
CA ILE A 44 -11.67 -23.05 -1.85
C ILE A 44 -11.13 -23.16 -0.42
N HIS A 45 -9.87 -23.59 -0.27
CA HIS A 45 -9.26 -23.77 1.05
C HIS A 45 -9.06 -22.45 1.80
N ALA A 46 -8.77 -21.36 1.10
CA ALA A 46 -8.65 -20.04 1.70
C ALA A 46 -10.00 -19.54 2.21
N TRP A 47 -11.07 -19.78 1.45
CA TRP A 47 -12.43 -19.41 1.84
C TRP A 47 -12.89 -20.15 3.09
N ASP A 48 -12.67 -21.46 3.17
CA ASP A 48 -13.01 -22.28 4.34
C ASP A 48 -12.27 -21.84 5.62
N LYS A 49 -11.11 -21.19 5.47
CA LYS A 49 -10.33 -20.65 6.59
C LYS A 49 -10.72 -19.23 7.00
N VAL A 50 -11.63 -18.56 6.28
CA VAL A 50 -12.12 -17.24 6.70
C VAL A 50 -13.13 -17.43 7.82
N PRO A 51 -12.87 -16.92 9.05
CA PRO A 51 -13.79 -17.12 10.14
C PRO A 51 -15.09 -16.33 9.92
N GLU A 52 -16.22 -16.92 10.31
CA GLU A 52 -17.54 -16.29 10.18
C GLU A 52 -17.62 -14.93 10.89
N GLN A 53 -16.89 -14.77 12.00
CA GLN A 53 -16.78 -13.49 12.70
C GLN A 53 -16.16 -12.39 11.83
N THR A 54 -15.21 -12.71 10.94
CA THR A 54 -14.66 -11.73 9.98
C THR A 54 -15.71 -11.31 8.95
N ILE A 55 -16.64 -12.20 8.60
CA ILE A 55 -17.76 -11.90 7.71
C ILE A 55 -18.74 -10.97 8.42
N ALA A 56 -19.12 -11.32 9.65
CA ALA A 56 -20.00 -10.50 10.48
C ALA A 56 -19.43 -9.11 10.76
N CYS A 57 -18.14 -9.01 11.11
CA CYS A 57 -17.44 -7.73 11.30
C CYS A 57 -17.46 -6.87 10.02
N CYS A 58 -17.29 -7.47 8.84
CA CYS A 58 -17.40 -6.73 7.59
C CYS A 58 -18.81 -6.22 7.34
N PHE A 59 -19.84 -7.06 7.52
CA PHE A 59 -21.22 -6.60 7.38
C PHE A 59 -21.58 -5.50 8.37
N ARG A 60 -21.08 -5.58 9.61
CA ARG A 60 -21.25 -4.53 10.63
C ARG A 60 -20.55 -3.23 10.22
N LYS A 61 -19.30 -3.28 9.77
CA LYS A 61 -18.54 -2.11 9.27
C LYS A 61 -19.23 -1.46 8.05
N CYS A 62 -19.91 -2.25 7.23
CA CYS A 62 -20.71 -1.76 6.11
C CYS A 62 -22.11 -1.27 6.51
N GLY A 63 -22.49 -1.31 7.80
CA GLY A 63 -23.82 -0.90 8.26
C GLY A 63 -24.96 -1.84 7.86
N ILE A 64 -24.64 -3.07 7.41
CA ILE A 64 -25.62 -4.07 6.96
C ILE A 64 -26.25 -4.81 8.15
N ILE A 65 -25.52 -4.92 9.27
CA ILE A 65 -26.00 -5.51 10.54
C ILE A 65 -25.90 -4.43 11.63
N GLY A 66 -26.91 -4.32 12.48
CA GLY A 66 -26.94 -3.39 13.62
C GLY A 66 -25.73 -3.55 14.55
N THR A 67 -25.22 -2.42 15.05
CA THR A 67 -24.06 -2.37 15.95
C THR A 67 -24.48 -2.70 17.38
N ASP A 68 -24.63 -3.99 17.66
CA ASP A 68 -24.90 -4.47 19.02
C ASP A 68 -23.58 -4.98 19.62
N GLY A 69 -22.95 -4.15 20.46
CA GLY A 69 -21.88 -4.55 21.39
C GLY A 69 -20.48 -4.72 20.78
N GLY A 70 -19.50 -4.05 21.40
CA GLY A 70 -18.09 -4.11 21.01
C GLY A 70 -17.49 -5.50 21.26
N GLU A 71 -17.29 -6.25 20.19
CA GLU A 71 -16.41 -7.42 20.18
C GLU A 71 -15.10 -7.09 19.46
N ARG A 72 -14.01 -7.57 20.05
CA ARG A 72 -12.62 -7.46 19.57
C ARG A 72 -12.51 -7.97 18.14
N ASP A 73 -11.83 -7.23 17.26
CA ASP A 73 -11.69 -7.58 15.84
C ASP A 73 -10.83 -8.86 15.69
N PRO A 74 -11.38 -9.99 15.23
CA PRO A 74 -10.64 -11.25 15.09
C PRO A 74 -9.53 -11.18 14.03
N THR A 75 -9.49 -10.11 13.23
CA THR A 75 -8.48 -9.95 12.17
C THR A 75 -7.07 -9.72 12.71
N GLU A 76 -6.91 -9.31 13.98
CA GLU A 76 -5.58 -9.18 14.58
C GLU A 76 -4.87 -10.54 14.72
N ASP A 77 -5.62 -11.63 14.93
CA ASP A 77 -5.05 -12.99 15.09
C ASP A 77 -4.81 -13.71 13.75
N VAL A 78 -5.20 -13.13 12.61
CA VAL A 78 -5.06 -13.78 11.28
C VAL A 78 -3.64 -13.60 10.72
N PHE A 79 -2.87 -12.65 11.24
CA PHE A 79 -1.48 -12.43 10.85
C PHE A 79 -0.54 -13.33 11.67
N SER A 80 -0.33 -14.55 11.21
CA SER A 80 0.73 -15.40 11.77
C SER A 80 2.10 -14.84 11.38
N ASP A 81 2.99 -14.71 12.36
CA ASP A 81 4.43 -14.43 12.17
C ASP A 81 5.07 -15.35 11.12
N ASP A 82 4.53 -16.57 10.98
CA ASP A 82 4.92 -17.56 9.98
C ASP A 82 4.78 -17.05 8.54
N LEU A 83 3.73 -16.28 8.23
CA LEU A 83 3.49 -15.78 6.88
C LEU A 83 4.52 -14.71 6.50
N LEU A 84 4.88 -13.85 7.46
CA LEU A 84 5.90 -12.83 7.27
C LEU A 84 7.27 -13.48 7.01
N HIS A 85 7.61 -14.49 7.80
CA HIS A 85 8.83 -15.28 7.60
C HIS A 85 8.85 -16.02 6.25
N LEU A 86 7.69 -16.50 5.79
CA LEU A 86 7.56 -17.17 4.50
C LEU A 86 7.76 -16.21 3.32
N CYS A 87 7.16 -15.01 3.38
CA CYS A 87 7.37 -13.95 2.39
C CYS A 87 8.85 -13.57 2.27
N ALA A 88 9.56 -13.47 3.41
CA ALA A 88 10.99 -13.18 3.44
C ALA A 88 11.82 -14.29 2.77
N ARG A 89 11.50 -15.57 3.05
CA ARG A 89 12.18 -16.73 2.45
C ARG A 89 11.95 -16.87 0.95
N THR A 90 10.78 -16.48 0.44
CA THR A 90 10.46 -16.58 -0.98
C THR A 90 10.90 -15.35 -1.78
N GLY A 91 11.44 -14.31 -1.14
CA GLY A 91 11.80 -13.06 -1.80
C GLY A 91 10.61 -12.29 -2.38
N VAL A 92 9.39 -12.62 -1.95
CA VAL A 92 8.15 -11.97 -2.40
C VAL A 92 7.86 -10.82 -1.43
N ALA A 93 8.64 -9.74 -1.55
CA ALA A 93 8.33 -8.46 -0.91
C ALA A 93 7.43 -7.66 -1.86
N ASP A 94 6.12 -7.93 -1.84
CA ASP A 94 5.16 -7.07 -2.54
C ASP A 94 4.89 -5.83 -1.68
N PRO A 95 5.20 -4.59 -2.12
CA PRO A 95 4.84 -3.37 -1.39
C PRO A 95 3.32 -3.22 -1.19
N CYS A 96 2.50 -3.90 -1.99
CA CYS A 96 1.05 -4.01 -1.79
C CYS A 96 0.67 -4.87 -0.56
N PHE A 97 1.62 -5.57 0.06
CA PHE A 97 1.44 -6.36 1.27
C PHE A 97 1.45 -5.49 2.54
N MET A 98 2.22 -4.40 2.58
CA MET A 98 2.32 -3.57 3.78
C MET A 98 1.28 -2.45 3.83
N GLU A 99 0.98 -1.76 2.73
CA GLU A 99 -0.04 -0.69 2.73
C GLU A 99 -1.45 -1.22 3.08
N ASP A 100 -1.80 -2.42 2.59
CA ASP A 100 -3.07 -3.08 2.91
C ASP A 100 -3.13 -3.51 4.40
N VAL A 101 -1.97 -3.70 5.05
CA VAL A 101 -1.83 -4.17 6.44
C VAL A 101 -1.71 -3.01 7.44
N GLU A 102 -0.97 -1.95 7.09
CA GLU A 102 -0.80 -0.76 7.92
C GLU A 102 -2.08 0.06 8.03
N ARG A 103 -2.87 0.14 6.95
CA ARG A 103 -4.16 0.86 6.94
C ARG A 103 -5.19 0.29 7.93
N PHE A 104 -4.99 -0.92 8.42
CA PHE A 104 -5.84 -1.55 9.44
C PHE A 104 -5.24 -1.49 10.85
N ARG A 105 -3.91 -1.51 10.99
CA ARG A 105 -3.23 -1.26 12.29
C ARG A 105 -3.50 0.14 12.83
N SER A 106 -3.57 1.13 11.93
CA SER A 106 -3.89 2.52 12.29
C SER A 106 -5.38 2.79 12.48
N ALA A 107 -6.25 1.79 12.26
CA ALA A 107 -7.68 1.87 12.58
C ALA A 107 -8.00 1.33 13.98
N SER A 108 -7.04 1.40 14.91
CA SER A 108 -7.31 1.25 16.33
C SER A 108 -7.97 2.54 16.85
N ALA A 109 -8.88 2.33 17.81
CA ALA A 109 -9.90 3.24 18.31
C ALA A 109 -9.49 4.70 18.56
N ASP A 110 -10.48 5.60 18.38
CA ASP A 110 -10.54 7.00 18.82
C ASP A 110 -10.02 8.12 17.90
N GLU A 111 -10.34 8.10 16.60
CA GLU A 111 -10.42 9.36 15.84
C GLU A 111 -11.88 9.83 15.74
N PRO A 112 -12.28 10.93 16.43
CA PRO A 112 -13.56 11.57 16.23
C PRO A 112 -13.61 12.14 14.81
N CYS A 113 -14.72 11.91 14.12
CA CYS A 113 -15.00 12.54 12.83
C CYS A 113 -14.91 14.07 12.98
N PRO A 114 -14.07 14.79 12.22
CA PRO A 114 -13.93 16.22 12.40
C PRO A 114 -15.24 16.91 11.99
N GLN A 115 -15.96 17.43 12.98
CA GLN A 115 -17.06 18.37 12.76
C GLN A 115 -16.47 19.68 12.25
N SER A 116 -17.07 20.22 11.20
CA SER A 116 -16.71 21.52 10.62
C SER A 116 -16.84 22.63 11.68
N ALA A 117 -15.71 23.18 12.10
CA ALA A 117 -15.66 24.37 12.93
C ALA A 117 -15.43 25.60 12.03
N ASP A 118 -16.34 26.57 12.12
CA ASP A 118 -16.15 27.92 11.58
C ASP A 118 -14.92 28.55 12.24
N ILE A 119 -13.98 29.03 11.43
CA ILE A 119 -12.80 29.78 11.89
C ILE A 119 -13.07 31.25 11.59
N THR A 120 -13.34 32.03 12.64
CA THR A 120 -13.24 33.50 12.61
C THR A 120 -11.77 33.87 12.58
N VAL A 121 -11.36 34.59 11.53
CA VAL A 121 -10.00 35.11 11.36
C VAL A 121 -9.95 36.51 11.98
N ASP A 122 -9.14 36.68 13.03
CA ASP A 122 -8.68 37.99 13.49
C ASP A 122 -7.46 38.39 12.65
N GLU A 123 -7.52 39.60 12.09
CA GLU A 123 -6.52 40.18 11.19
C GLU A 123 -5.37 40.80 11.98
N GLU A 124 -4.14 40.31 11.80
CA GLU A 124 -2.92 41.10 12.04
C GLU A 124 -2.17 41.26 10.71
N GLU A 125 -1.96 42.53 10.37
CA GLU A 125 -1.55 43.05 9.07
C GLU A 125 -0.01 43.09 8.99
N ASP A 126 0.60 42.06 8.44
CA ASP A 126 2.01 42.08 8.03
C ASP A 126 2.12 42.32 6.52
N ALA A 127 2.88 43.35 6.13
CA ALA A 127 3.04 43.79 4.75
C ALA A 127 3.67 42.69 3.85
N TYR A 128 2.84 42.00 3.07
CA TYR A 128 3.26 41.02 2.07
C TYR A 128 3.80 41.72 0.82
N VAL A 129 5.08 41.49 0.52
CA VAL A 129 5.62 41.70 -0.83
C VAL A 129 5.05 40.59 -1.73
N GLU A 130 4.07 40.95 -2.56
CA GLU A 130 3.36 40.07 -3.48
C GLU A 130 4.34 39.43 -4.49
N ASN A 131 4.81 38.22 -4.19
CA ASN A 131 5.42 37.37 -5.21
C ASN A 131 4.27 36.75 -6.02
N PRO A 132 4.33 36.77 -7.37
CA PRO A 132 3.26 36.22 -8.19
C PRO A 132 3.02 34.74 -7.84
N PRO A 133 1.76 34.26 -7.85
CA PRO A 133 1.44 32.87 -7.53
C PRO A 133 2.21 31.93 -8.45
N ARG A 134 3.10 31.10 -7.89
CA ARG A 134 3.73 30.02 -8.65
C ARG A 134 2.71 28.89 -8.80
N GLU A 135 2.41 28.52 -10.04
CA GLU A 135 1.62 27.31 -10.30
C GLU A 135 2.35 26.10 -9.72
N PRO A 136 1.61 25.14 -9.14
CA PRO A 136 2.21 23.94 -8.56
C PRO A 136 2.95 23.14 -9.64
N PRO A 137 4.19 22.69 -9.39
CA PRO A 137 4.98 21.99 -10.40
C PRO A 137 4.37 20.63 -10.75
N SER A 138 4.51 20.25 -12.02
CA SER A 138 4.15 18.92 -12.52
C SER A 138 5.03 17.83 -11.89
N ALA A 139 4.54 16.59 -11.84
CA ALA A 139 5.32 15.45 -11.34
C ALA A 139 6.65 15.26 -12.08
N SER A 140 6.69 15.56 -13.38
CA SER A 140 7.92 15.53 -14.17
C SER A 140 8.90 16.62 -13.73
N GLU A 141 8.40 17.84 -13.52
CA GLU A 141 9.21 18.99 -13.10
C GLU A 141 9.75 18.81 -11.68
N ALA A 142 8.98 18.16 -10.80
CA ALA A 142 9.42 17.80 -9.47
C ALA A 142 10.58 16.79 -9.51
N LEU A 143 10.53 15.80 -10.40
CA LEU A 143 11.63 14.83 -10.58
C LEU A 143 12.90 15.51 -11.13
N ASP A 144 12.76 16.39 -12.12
CA ASP A 144 13.89 17.14 -12.69
C ASP A 144 14.54 18.06 -11.64
N ALA A 145 13.73 18.68 -10.77
CA ALA A 145 14.22 19.50 -9.67
C ALA A 145 14.99 18.66 -8.63
N VAL A 146 14.51 17.45 -8.32
CA VAL A 146 15.19 16.50 -7.41
C VAL A 146 16.52 16.04 -8.00
N GLU A 147 16.58 15.75 -9.31
CA GLU A 147 17.83 15.40 -10.00
C GLU A 147 18.83 16.57 -9.96
N THR A 148 18.35 17.80 -10.15
CA THR A 148 19.16 19.01 -10.04
C THR A 148 19.78 19.16 -8.64
N LEU A 149 18.98 18.94 -7.59
CA LEU A 149 19.43 19.01 -6.19
C LEU A 149 20.45 17.92 -5.87
N LYS A 150 20.26 16.71 -6.41
CA LYS A 150 21.21 15.60 -6.29
C LYS A 150 22.56 15.95 -6.92
N LEU A 151 22.55 16.48 -8.13
CA LEU A 151 23.78 16.89 -8.83
C LEU A 151 24.51 17.97 -8.04
N PHE A 152 23.79 18.94 -7.48
CA PHE A 152 24.38 19.97 -6.62
C PHE A 152 25.01 19.35 -5.36
N ALA A 153 24.32 18.42 -4.69
CA ALA A 153 24.83 17.80 -3.47
C ALA A 153 26.05 16.90 -3.68
N LEU A 154 26.14 16.26 -4.84
CA LEU A 154 27.29 15.44 -5.25
C LEU A 154 28.50 16.29 -5.67
N THR A 155 28.27 17.48 -6.23
CA THR A 155 29.33 18.34 -6.78
C THR A 155 29.82 19.38 -5.78
N SER A 156 28.95 19.85 -4.89
CA SER A 156 29.27 20.90 -3.93
C SER A 156 30.00 20.33 -2.70
N SER A 157 31.25 20.75 -2.51
CA SER A 157 32.04 20.45 -1.32
C SER A 157 31.62 21.26 -0.08
N ALA A 158 30.77 22.28 -0.26
CA ALA A 158 30.29 23.16 0.81
C ALA A 158 29.22 22.54 1.72
N LEU A 159 28.60 21.43 1.28
CA LEU A 159 27.65 20.70 2.11
C LEU A 159 28.38 19.77 3.08
N PHE A 160 28.13 19.96 4.38
CA PHE A 160 28.61 19.04 5.40
C PHE A 160 28.01 17.65 5.19
N SER A 161 28.77 16.59 5.52
CA SER A 161 28.42 15.19 5.19
C SER A 161 27.03 14.78 5.67
N GLY A 162 26.59 15.28 6.83
CA GLY A 162 25.25 15.06 7.37
C GLY A 162 24.12 15.63 6.50
N ALA A 163 24.27 16.87 6.02
CA ALA A 163 23.28 17.48 5.10
C ALA A 163 23.27 16.77 3.75
N ARG A 164 24.43 16.31 3.27
CA ARG A 164 24.50 15.53 2.02
C ARG A 164 23.75 14.21 2.15
N GLY A 165 23.94 13.49 3.25
CA GLY A 165 23.22 12.23 3.51
C GLY A 165 21.72 12.44 3.59
N ALA A 166 21.27 13.38 4.43
CA ALA A 166 19.85 13.69 4.57
C ALA A 166 19.19 14.10 3.25
N LEU A 167 19.88 14.88 2.41
CA LEU A 167 19.34 15.31 1.12
C LEU A 167 19.17 14.14 0.14
N LEU A 168 20.10 13.18 0.12
CA LEU A 168 19.97 11.97 -0.69
C LEU A 168 18.87 11.02 -0.16
N ASP A 169 18.68 10.97 1.16
CA ASP A 169 17.58 10.18 1.74
C ASP A 169 16.21 10.79 1.40
N TYR A 170 16.08 12.11 1.43
CA TYR A 170 14.87 12.80 0.99
C TYR A 170 14.65 12.71 -0.53
N GLU A 171 15.71 12.74 -1.34
CA GLU A 171 15.63 12.50 -2.79
C GLU A 171 14.94 11.17 -3.09
N LYS A 172 15.43 10.10 -2.45
CA LYS A 172 14.87 8.75 -2.61
C LYS A 172 13.39 8.70 -2.21
N GLN A 173 13.05 9.29 -1.06
CA GLN A 173 11.67 9.31 -0.58
C GLN A 173 10.73 10.06 -1.54
N ILE A 174 11.17 11.19 -2.09
CA ILE A 174 10.37 11.98 -3.03
C ILE A 174 10.18 11.21 -4.35
N GLN A 175 11.23 10.56 -4.86
CA GLN A 175 11.12 9.72 -6.06
C GLN A 175 10.17 8.55 -5.85
N ASP A 176 10.30 7.84 -4.73
CA ASP A 176 9.43 6.71 -4.39
C ASP A 176 7.96 7.16 -4.31
N PHE A 177 7.69 8.30 -3.68
CA PHE A 177 6.35 8.88 -3.58
C PHE A 177 5.77 9.24 -4.95
N VAL A 178 6.52 9.94 -5.79
CA VAL A 178 6.05 10.36 -7.12
C VAL A 178 5.79 9.15 -8.02
N ILE A 179 6.67 8.15 -7.98
CA ILE A 179 6.48 6.90 -8.73
C ILE A 179 5.24 6.15 -8.24
N GLN A 180 5.02 6.06 -6.92
CA GLN A 180 3.83 5.45 -6.35
C GLN A 180 2.55 6.18 -6.77
N GLU A 181 2.52 7.51 -6.74
CA GLU A 181 1.38 8.30 -7.21
C GLU A 181 1.11 8.09 -8.70
N MET A 182 2.15 8.05 -9.54
CA MET A 182 1.99 7.73 -10.96
C MET A 182 1.44 6.32 -11.19
N LEU A 183 1.88 5.34 -10.39
CA LEU A 183 1.35 3.97 -10.44
C LEU A 183 -0.10 3.92 -9.95
N ARG A 184 -0.46 4.68 -8.92
CA ARG A 184 -1.83 4.83 -8.40
C ARG A 184 -2.75 5.47 -9.43
N ALA A 185 -2.31 6.54 -10.10
CA ALA A 185 -3.06 7.21 -11.16
C ALA A 185 -3.31 6.30 -12.39
N LYS A 186 -2.44 5.32 -12.63
CA LYS A 186 -2.62 4.30 -13.68
C LYS A 186 -3.52 3.14 -13.26
N ARG A 187 -3.96 3.06 -11.99
CA ARG A 187 -4.89 2.02 -11.55
C ARG A 187 -6.26 2.24 -12.18
N GLN A 188 -6.87 1.14 -12.59
CA GLN A 188 -8.24 1.13 -13.09
C GLN A 188 -9.18 1.55 -11.95
N SER A 189 -9.65 2.79 -11.99
CA SER A 189 -10.55 3.34 -10.96
C SER A 189 -11.97 2.77 -11.06
N THR A 190 -12.41 2.40 -12.25
CA THR A 190 -13.76 1.88 -12.50
C THR A 190 -13.76 0.73 -13.52
N LEU A 191 -14.63 -0.26 -13.29
CA LEU A 191 -14.81 -1.44 -14.14
C LEU A 191 -15.16 -1.05 -15.59
N ASN A 192 -15.94 0.01 -15.77
CA ASN A 192 -16.37 0.52 -17.09
C ASN A 192 -15.21 0.99 -17.98
N SER A 193 -14.13 1.54 -17.40
CA SER A 193 -12.98 2.03 -18.18
C SER A 193 -12.22 0.94 -18.94
N PHE A 194 -12.30 -0.31 -18.50
CA PHE A 194 -11.64 -1.45 -19.14
C PHE A 194 -12.43 -1.97 -20.35
N PHE A 195 -13.75 -2.06 -20.23
CA PHE A 195 -14.61 -2.51 -21.32
C PHE A 195 -14.74 -1.48 -22.45
N CYS A 196 -14.64 -0.18 -22.14
CA CYS A 196 -14.65 0.87 -23.18
C CYS A 196 -13.38 0.87 -24.06
N ARG A 197 -12.25 0.30 -23.61
CA ARG A 197 -11.01 0.23 -24.41
C ARG A 197 -10.99 -0.94 -25.40
N ALA A 198 -11.84 -1.95 -25.22
CA ALA A 198 -11.86 -3.16 -26.05
C ALA A 198 -12.73 -3.05 -27.32
N GLN A 199 -13.25 -1.86 -27.65
CA GLN A 199 -14.21 -1.64 -28.74
C GLN A 199 -13.72 -0.68 -29.84
N ARG A 200 -12.40 -0.48 -29.99
CA ARG A 200 -11.81 0.23 -31.13
C ARG A 200 -10.90 -0.67 -31.95
#